data_AF-A0A1F6E2E2-F1
#
_entry.id   AF-A0A1F6E2E2-F1
#
_cell.length_a   1.000
_cell.length_b   1.000
_cell.length_c   1.000
_cell.angle_alpha   90.00
_cell.angle_beta   90.00
_cell.angle_gamma   90.00
#
_symmetry.space_group_name_H-M   'P 1'
#
loop_
_entity.id
_entity.type
_entity.pdbx_description
1 polymer ?
#
loop_
_entity_poly.entity_id
_entity_poly.type
_entity_poly.pdbx_seq_one_letter_code
_entity_poly.pdbx_strand_id
1 'polypeptide(L)'
;MKDKDEFSPLEFHAEPVPHYHGDIVRQLFISTAALLLIGAPFYADSLRTELPFEIAGALLLVALAALANPHNRTIFMAGAVAAGVGLVIFETWALFSYHESTWMQFILREVVALAFLAGFYFSMKTVRAFVMHKVGKRDEAGEFDEREFDAVREDTTSMG
;
A
#
# COMPACT_ATOMS: atom_id res chain seq x y z
N MET A 1 23.65 -0.23 -49.09
CA MET A 1 24.46 0.72 -48.29
C MET A 1 23.51 1.85 -47.92
N LYS A 2 22.97 2.01 -46.71
CA LYS A 2 23.26 1.48 -45.37
C LYS A 2 21.96 1.69 -44.60
N ASP A 3 21.15 0.64 -44.45
CA ASP A 3 19.96 0.69 -43.61
C ASP A 3 20.47 0.48 -42.19
N LYS A 4 20.56 1.56 -41.42
CA LYS A 4 21.05 1.52 -40.05
C LYS A 4 19.87 1.12 -39.19
N ASP A 5 19.84 -0.14 -38.78
CA ASP A 5 19.74 -0.59 -37.39
C ASP A 5 19.31 0.51 -36.39
N GLU A 6 18.09 1.03 -36.51
CA GLU A 6 17.46 1.83 -35.47
C GLU A 6 16.85 0.85 -34.46
N PHE A 7 17.75 0.25 -33.68
CA PHE A 7 17.38 -0.53 -32.51
C PHE A 7 16.88 0.46 -31.46
N SER A 8 15.59 0.80 -31.51
CA SER A 8 14.91 1.49 -30.41
C SER A 8 15.02 0.59 -29.19
N PRO A 9 15.74 0.97 -28.12
CA PRO A 9 15.70 0.17 -26.90
C PRO A 9 14.25 0.20 -26.45
N LEU A 10 13.61 -0.97 -26.44
CA LEU A 10 12.31 -1.17 -25.83
C LEU A 10 12.44 -0.69 -24.38
N GLU A 11 12.04 0.56 -24.13
CA GLU A 11 11.84 1.08 -22.79
C GLU A 11 10.76 0.19 -22.19
N PHE A 12 11.18 -0.80 -21.38
CA PHE A 12 10.31 -1.57 -20.53
C PHE A 12 9.75 -0.62 -19.46
N HIS A 13 8.81 0.23 -19.86
CA HIS A 13 7.87 0.83 -18.94
C HIS A 13 7.03 -0.33 -18.43
N ALA A 14 7.36 -0.85 -17.25
CA ALA A 14 6.49 -1.78 -16.54
C ALA A 14 5.18 -1.04 -16.31
N GLU A 15 4.21 -1.20 -17.22
CA GLU A 15 2.92 -0.54 -17.09
C GLU A 15 2.33 -0.93 -15.73
N PRO A 16 1.98 0.05 -14.87
CA PRO A 16 1.41 -0.24 -13.57
C PRO A 16 0.12 -1.03 -13.78
N VAL A 17 0.03 -2.20 -13.14
CA VAL A 17 -1.19 -3.02 -13.20
C VAL A 17 -2.36 -2.15 -12.73
N PRO A 18 -3.37 -1.89 -13.57
CA PRO A 18 -4.50 -1.05 -13.20
C PRO A 18 -5.15 -1.59 -11.91
N HIS A 19 -5.46 -0.68 -10.98
CA HIS A 19 -6.05 -0.99 -9.67
C HIS A 19 -5.15 -1.80 -8.70
N TYR A 20 -3.84 -1.85 -8.93
CA TYR A 20 -2.85 -2.38 -7.99
C TYR A 20 -2.05 -1.27 -7.31
N HIS A 21 -2.18 -1.15 -5.98
CA HIS A 21 -1.47 -0.13 -5.19
C HIS A 21 -0.30 -0.72 -4.38
N GLY A 22 0.14 -1.93 -4.72
CA GLY A 22 1.13 -2.66 -3.92
C GLY A 22 2.54 -2.07 -3.93
N ASP A 23 2.93 -1.37 -5.00
CA ASP A 23 4.23 -0.66 -5.01
C ASP A 23 4.27 0.48 -4.00
N ILE A 24 3.15 1.20 -3.82
CA ILE A 24 3.01 2.26 -2.82
C ILE A 24 3.09 1.65 -1.41
N VAL A 25 2.39 0.54 -1.16
CA VAL A 25 2.44 -0.17 0.13
C VAL A 25 3.87 -0.63 0.43
N ARG A 26 4.59 -1.16 -0.56
CA ARG A 26 5.98 -1.59 -0.41
C ARG A 26 6.88 -0.43 0.00
N GLN A 27 6.76 0.71 -0.68
CA GLN A 27 7.54 1.91 -0.35
C GLN A 27 7.21 2.45 1.03
N LEU A 28 5.93 2.45 1.42
CA LEU A 28 5.50 2.87 2.75
C LEU A 28 6.09 1.97 3.83
N PHE A 29 5.98 0.65 3.70
CA PHE A 29 6.51 -0.27 4.70
C PHE A 29 8.03 -0.20 4.84
N ILE A 30 8.77 -0.07 3.74
CA ILE A 30 10.22 0.11 3.79
C ILE A 30 10.57 1.46 4.44
N SER A 31 9.88 2.54 4.07
CA SER A 31 10.10 3.86 4.65
C SER A 31 9.78 3.89 6.15
N THR A 32 8.67 3.28 6.57
CA THR A 32 8.31 3.15 7.97
C THR A 32 9.33 2.32 8.74
N ALA A 33 9.80 1.20 8.20
CA ALA A 33 10.86 0.40 8.82
C ALA A 33 12.16 1.21 8.99
N ALA A 34 12.54 2.01 8.01
CA ALA A 34 13.68 2.91 8.13
C ALA A 34 13.45 3.99 9.20
N LEU A 35 12.26 4.57 9.26
CA LEU A 35 11.89 5.55 10.30
C LEU A 35 11.96 4.95 11.71
N LEU A 36 11.51 3.70 11.89
CA LEU A 36 11.64 3.00 13.17
C LEU A 36 13.11 2.87 13.60
N LEU A 37 13.98 2.43 12.70
CA LEU A 37 15.40 2.23 13.01
C LEU A 37 16.17 3.54 13.21
N ILE A 38 15.86 4.58 12.45
CA ILE A 38 16.46 5.91 12.59
C ILE A 38 15.92 6.64 13.83
N GLY A 39 14.65 6.38 14.18
CA GLY A 39 13.98 6.89 15.38
C GLY A 39 14.48 6.25 16.68
N ALA A 40 14.85 4.96 16.63
CA ALA A 40 15.34 4.18 17.78
C ALA A 40 16.31 4.91 18.75
N PRO A 41 17.40 5.57 18.29
CA PRO A 41 18.32 6.26 19.18
C PRO A 41 17.69 7.41 19.98
N PHE A 42 16.57 7.98 19.52
CA PHE A 42 15.88 9.08 20.22
C PHE A 42 15.02 8.58 21.40
N TYR A 43 14.84 7.26 21.53
CA TYR A 43 14.12 6.65 22.64
C TYR A 43 15.05 6.12 23.74
N ALA A 44 16.30 6.63 23.81
CA ALA A 44 17.39 6.23 24.71
C ALA A 44 16.95 5.85 26.14
N ASP A 45 16.03 6.63 26.71
CA ASP A 45 15.55 6.47 28.10
C ASP A 45 14.52 5.33 28.27
N SER A 46 13.82 4.95 27.20
CA SER A 46 12.80 3.88 27.16
C SER A 46 13.25 2.65 26.34
N LEU A 47 14.54 2.61 25.98
CA LEU A 47 15.14 1.62 25.07
C LEU A 47 14.77 0.18 25.39
N ARG A 48 14.69 -0.17 26.68
CA ARG A 48 14.47 -1.57 27.10
C ARG A 48 13.06 -2.06 26.76
N THR A 49 12.09 -1.17 26.71
CA THR A 49 10.69 -1.52 26.41
C THR A 49 10.38 -1.32 24.94
N GLU A 50 10.89 -0.26 24.30
CA GLU A 50 10.49 0.13 22.94
C GLU A 50 11.33 -0.57 21.84
N LEU A 51 12.64 -0.81 22.05
CA LEU A 51 13.51 -1.41 21.03
C LEU A 51 13.03 -2.76 20.46
N PRO A 52 12.56 -3.73 21.27
CA PRO A 52 12.13 -5.01 20.73
C PRO A 52 10.98 -4.84 19.74
N PHE A 53 10.07 -3.88 19.99
CA PHE A 53 8.94 -3.59 19.10
C PHE A 53 9.39 -2.87 17.83
N GLU A 54 10.34 -1.94 17.93
CA GLU A 54 10.89 -1.25 16.75
C GLU A 54 11.63 -2.22 15.83
N ILE A 55 12.48 -3.08 16.38
CA ILE A 55 13.25 -4.06 15.60
C ILE A 55 12.32 -5.12 15.02
N ALA A 56 11.43 -5.71 15.83
CA ALA A 56 10.49 -6.72 15.35
C ALA A 56 9.51 -6.12 14.33
N GLY A 57 9.03 -4.90 14.57
CA GLY A 57 8.17 -4.15 13.66
C GLY A 57 8.85 -3.85 12.34
N ALA A 58 10.09 -3.36 12.36
CA ALA A 58 10.87 -3.10 11.14
C ALA A 58 11.11 -4.38 10.34
N LEU A 59 11.48 -5.48 10.99
CA LEU A 59 11.66 -6.78 10.33
C LEU A 59 10.35 -7.30 9.71
N LEU A 60 9.25 -7.22 10.45
CA LEU A 60 7.92 -7.61 9.97
C LEU A 60 7.51 -6.79 8.75
N LEU A 61 7.69 -5.46 8.80
CA LEU A 61 7.37 -4.56 7.71
C LEU A 61 8.19 -4.85 6.45
N VAL A 62 9.51 -5.04 6.60
CA VAL A 62 10.38 -5.38 5.47
C VAL A 62 10.03 -6.74 4.89
N ALA A 63 9.70 -7.73 5.72
CA ALA A 63 9.25 -9.04 5.25
C ALA A 63 7.94 -8.94 4.45
N LEU A 64 6.94 -8.18 4.95
CA LEU A 64 5.68 -7.95 4.26
C LEU A 64 5.88 -7.17 2.95
N ALA A 65 6.78 -6.18 2.95
CA ALA A 65 7.14 -5.42 1.77
C ALA A 65 7.80 -6.30 0.69
N ALA A 66 8.71 -7.19 1.10
CA ALA A 66 9.39 -8.12 0.19
C ALA A 66 8.45 -9.19 -0.38
N LEU A 67 7.46 -9.63 0.40
CA LEU A 67 6.47 -10.62 -0.01
C LEU A 67 5.28 -10.03 -0.77
N ALA A 68 5.15 -8.69 -0.83
CA ALA A 68 4.06 -8.02 -1.53
C ALA A 68 4.10 -8.33 -3.03
N ASN A 69 3.16 -9.14 -3.48
CA ASN A 69 3.06 -9.62 -4.86
C ASN A 69 1.60 -9.47 -5.36
N PRO A 70 1.35 -8.95 -6.58
CA PRO A 70 0.00 -8.82 -7.15
C PRO A 70 -0.82 -10.11 -7.17
N HIS A 71 -0.20 -11.28 -7.07
CA HIS A 71 -0.92 -12.55 -7.10
C HIS A 71 -1.43 -13.03 -5.73
N ASN A 72 -1.01 -12.43 -4.61
CA ASN A 72 -1.31 -12.95 -3.27
C ASN A 72 -2.09 -11.96 -2.39
N ARG A 73 -3.42 -12.06 -2.44
CA ARG A 73 -4.36 -11.26 -1.61
C ARG A 73 -4.09 -11.36 -0.11
N THR A 74 -3.57 -12.49 0.37
CA THR A 74 -3.34 -12.75 1.79
C THR A 74 -2.24 -11.86 2.35
N ILE A 75 -1.21 -11.56 1.55
CA ILE A 75 -0.11 -10.68 1.97
C ILE A 75 -0.60 -9.25 2.16
N PHE A 76 -1.48 -8.75 1.28
CA PHE A 76 -2.07 -7.42 1.46
C PHE A 76 -3.00 -7.33 2.67
N MET A 77 -3.73 -8.41 2.98
CA MET A 77 -4.54 -8.46 4.20
C MET A 77 -3.67 -8.52 5.45
N ALA A 78 -2.58 -9.30 5.44
CA ALA A 78 -1.60 -9.32 6.52
C ALA A 78 -0.92 -7.95 6.69
N GLY A 79 -0.59 -7.28 5.59
CA GLY A 79 -0.07 -5.90 5.57
C GLY A 79 -1.05 -4.90 6.18
N ALA A 80 -2.34 -4.98 5.84
CA ALA A 80 -3.36 -4.15 6.46
C ALA A 80 -3.47 -4.41 7.96
N VAL A 81 -3.49 -5.67 8.40
CA VAL A 81 -3.53 -6.01 9.83
C VAL A 81 -2.29 -5.48 10.56
N ALA A 82 -1.09 -5.72 10.03
CA ALA A 82 0.15 -5.24 10.62
C ALA A 82 0.19 -3.71 10.71
N ALA A 83 -0.25 -3.02 9.65
CA ALA A 83 -0.31 -1.57 9.63
C ALA A 83 -1.35 -1.01 10.62
N GLY A 84 -2.51 -1.65 10.74
CA GLY A 84 -3.54 -1.27 11.71
C GLY A 84 -3.07 -1.47 13.15
N VAL A 85 -2.42 -2.59 13.46
CA VAL A 85 -1.83 -2.84 14.79
C VAL A 85 -0.73 -1.84 15.09
N GLY A 86 0.16 -1.57 14.14
CA GLY A 86 1.22 -0.57 14.28
C GLY A 86 0.67 0.83 14.56
N LEU A 87 -0.35 1.26 13.82
CA LEU A 87 -1.05 2.52 14.06
C LEU A 87 -1.57 2.61 15.49
N VAL A 88 -2.31 1.60 15.96
CA VAL A 88 -2.88 1.60 17.32
C VAL A 88 -1.80 1.70 18.39
N ILE A 89 -0.70 0.93 18.25
CA ILE A 89 0.40 0.94 19.21
C ILE A 89 1.07 2.32 19.28
N PHE A 90 1.51 2.84 18.13
CA PHE A 90 2.27 4.09 18.08
C PHE A 90 1.43 5.31 18.45
N GLU A 91 0.16 5.37 18.01
CA GLU A 91 -0.77 6.42 18.39
C GLU A 91 -1.05 6.40 19.90
N THR A 92 -1.29 5.21 20.46
CA THR A 92 -1.52 5.06 21.90
C THR A 92 -0.29 5.52 22.68
N TRP A 93 0.92 5.14 22.28
CA TRP A 93 2.13 5.60 22.95
C TRP A 93 2.37 7.10 22.81
N ALA A 94 2.07 7.69 21.65
CA ALA A 94 2.16 9.14 21.43
C ALA A 94 1.25 9.91 22.40
N LEU A 95 0.00 9.47 22.55
CA LEU A 95 -1.00 10.12 23.41
C LEU A 95 -0.75 9.87 24.90
N PHE A 96 -0.47 8.62 25.30
CA PHE A 96 -0.22 8.29 26.71
C PHE A 96 1.04 8.94 27.25
N SER A 97 2.08 9.00 26.42
CA SER A 97 3.37 9.55 26.83
C SER A 97 3.47 11.06 26.51
N TYR A 98 2.38 11.72 26.11
CA TYR A 98 2.41 13.11 25.64
C TYR A 98 3.04 14.08 26.66
N HIS A 99 2.73 13.89 27.95
CA HIS A 99 3.25 14.75 29.02
C HIS A 99 4.67 14.40 29.48
N GLU A 100 5.13 13.18 29.23
CA GLU A 100 6.43 12.67 29.68
C GLU A 100 7.48 12.67 28.55
N SER A 101 7.02 12.67 27.29
CA SER A 101 7.88 12.58 26.12
C SER A 101 8.47 13.94 25.77
N THR A 102 9.67 13.91 25.21
CA THR A 102 10.19 15.09 24.52
C THR A 102 9.35 15.37 23.26
N TRP A 103 9.30 16.63 22.84
CA TRP A 103 8.66 17.02 21.57
C TRP A 103 9.17 16.21 20.38
N MET A 104 10.45 15.86 20.37
CA MET A 104 11.04 15.02 19.31
C MET A 104 10.45 13.60 19.29
N GLN A 105 10.38 12.95 20.45
CA GLN A 105 9.82 11.60 20.57
C GLN A 105 8.33 11.57 20.19
N PHE A 106 7.58 12.57 20.60
CA PHE A 106 6.17 12.71 20.22
C PHE A 106 6.01 12.83 18.71
N ILE A 107 6.73 13.75 18.06
CA ILE A 107 6.66 13.95 16.60
C ILE A 107 7.08 12.68 15.86
N LEU A 108 8.13 11.98 16.31
CA LEU A 108 8.56 10.72 15.69
C LEU A 108 7.48 9.65 15.76
N ARG A 109 6.81 9.48 16.92
CA ARG A 109 5.71 8.51 17.07
C ARG A 109 4.53 8.87 16.19
N GLU A 110 4.19 10.16 16.10
CA GLU A 110 3.11 10.67 15.26
C GLU A 110 3.40 10.42 13.76
N VAL A 111 4.61 10.71 13.31
CA VAL A 111 5.02 10.47 11.91
C VAL A 111 4.95 8.98 11.57
N VAL A 112 5.40 8.12 12.49
CA VAL A 112 5.30 6.66 12.33
C VAL A 112 3.84 6.20 12.30
N ALA A 113 2.99 6.72 13.18
CA ALA A 113 1.56 6.43 13.22
C ALA A 113 0.87 6.84 11.89
N LEU A 114 1.15 8.03 11.38
CA LEU A 114 0.63 8.50 10.09
C LEU A 114 1.12 7.63 8.93
N ALA A 115 2.37 7.17 8.96
CA ALA A 115 2.90 6.25 7.95
C ALA A 115 2.17 4.89 7.99
N PHE A 116 1.88 4.38 9.19
CA PHE A 116 1.06 3.18 9.36
C PHE A 116 -0.39 3.39 8.91
N LEU A 117 -0.99 4.55 9.16
CA LEU A 117 -2.34 4.90 8.68
C LEU A 117 -2.39 4.90 7.14
N ALA A 118 -1.40 5.51 6.49
CA ALA A 118 -1.27 5.49 5.04
C ALA A 118 -1.10 4.06 4.52
N GLY A 119 -0.21 3.28 5.14
CA GLY A 119 0.02 1.87 4.82
C GLY A 119 -1.26 1.03 4.93
N PHE A 120 -2.06 1.25 5.99
CA PHE A 120 -3.35 0.61 6.20
C PHE A 120 -4.33 0.96 5.07
N TYR A 121 -4.48 2.25 4.76
CA TYR A 121 -5.39 2.73 3.73
C TYR A 121 -5.09 2.11 2.35
N PHE A 122 -3.82 2.15 1.91
CA PHE A 122 -3.44 1.60 0.60
C PHE A 122 -3.52 0.07 0.56
N SER A 123 -3.19 -0.60 1.67
CA SER A 123 -3.38 -2.06 1.78
C SER A 123 -4.85 -2.42 1.64
N MET A 124 -5.75 -1.72 2.35
CA MET A 124 -7.20 -1.93 2.25
C MET A 124 -7.77 -1.59 0.87
N LYS A 125 -7.25 -0.54 0.21
CA LYS A 125 -7.64 -0.21 -1.17
C LYS A 125 -7.29 -1.35 -2.14
N THR A 126 -6.13 -1.98 -1.96
CA THR A 126 -5.70 -3.13 -2.75
C THR A 126 -6.56 -4.36 -2.45
N VAL A 127 -6.83 -4.66 -1.17
CA VAL A 127 -7.76 -5.73 -0.76
C VAL A 127 -9.14 -5.53 -1.38
N ARG A 128 -9.67 -4.31 -1.35
CA ARG A 128 -10.95 -3.97 -1.97
C ARG A 128 -10.94 -4.23 -3.48
N ALA A 129 -9.87 -3.86 -4.17
CA ALA A 129 -9.73 -4.13 -5.61
C ALA A 129 -9.74 -5.64 -5.91
N PHE A 130 -9.11 -6.46 -5.07
CA PHE A 130 -9.17 -7.93 -5.17
C PHE A 130 -10.60 -8.46 -4.96
N VAL A 131 -11.30 -7.99 -3.93
CA VAL A 131 -12.69 -8.39 -3.63
C VAL A 131 -13.63 -8.05 -4.79
N MET A 132 -13.43 -6.88 -5.41
CA MET A 132 -14.23 -6.43 -6.56
C MET A 132 -13.82 -7.09 -7.89
N HIS A 133 -12.82 -7.98 -7.91
CA HIS A 133 -12.28 -8.59 -9.14
C HIS A 133 -11.88 -7.57 -10.21
N LYS A 134 -11.47 -6.36 -9.79
CA LYS A 134 -11.05 -5.26 -10.66
C LYS A 134 -9.53 -5.17 -10.84
N VAL A 135 -8.76 -6.04 -10.18
CA VAL A 135 -7.30 -6.07 -10.32
C VAL A 135 -6.92 -6.45 -11.74
N GLY A 136 -6.21 -5.57 -12.44
CA GLY A 136 -5.77 -5.77 -13.82
C GLY A 136 -6.81 -5.45 -14.89
N LYS A 137 -8.07 -5.15 -14.53
CA LYS A 137 -9.05 -4.64 -15.49
C LYS A 137 -8.81 -3.14 -15.70
N ARG A 138 -8.56 -2.75 -16.96
CA ARG A 138 -8.71 -1.36 -17.40
C ARG A 138 -10.20 -1.06 -17.42
N ASP A 139 -10.60 0.12 -16.98
CA ASP A 139 -11.95 0.60 -17.27
C ASP A 139 -12.00 0.82 -18.79
N GLU A 140 -12.44 -0.19 -19.55
CA GLU A 140 -12.64 -0.06 -20.99
C GLU A 140 -13.79 0.93 -21.20
N ALA A 141 -13.47 2.08 -21.76
CA ALA A 141 -14.43 3.10 -22.17
C ALA A 141 -15.32 2.52 -23.29
N GLY A 142 -16.35 1.78 -22.91
CA GLY A 142 -17.26 1.07 -23.83
C GLY A 142 -18.28 0.15 -23.14
N GLU A 143 -18.01 -0.34 -21.91
CA GLU A 143 -18.89 -1.30 -21.20
C GLU A 143 -20.28 -0.73 -20.83
N PHE A 144 -20.47 0.59 -20.94
CA PHE A 144 -21.76 1.25 -20.72
C PHE A 144 -22.58 1.46 -22.01
N ASP A 145 -21.98 1.33 -23.20
CA ASP A 145 -22.64 1.63 -24.47
C ASP A 145 -23.33 0.37 -25.06
N GLU A 146 -22.71 -0.81 -24.90
CA GLU A 146 -23.24 -2.06 -25.49
C GLU A 146 -24.56 -2.52 -24.87
N ARG A 147 -24.75 -2.32 -23.55
CA ARG A 147 -25.99 -2.70 -22.87
C ARG A 147 -27.20 -1.84 -23.23
N GLU A 148 -26.97 -0.62 -23.70
CA GLU A 148 -28.04 0.26 -24.19
C GLU A 148 -28.41 -0.10 -25.63
N PHE A 149 -27.44 -0.45 -26.47
CA PHE A 149 -27.68 -0.90 -27.85
C PHE A 149 -28.40 -2.25 -27.94
N ASP A 150 -28.07 -3.23 -27.10
CA ASP A 150 -28.71 -4.54 -27.13
C ASP A 150 -30.17 -4.50 -26.64
N ALA A 151 -30.46 -3.68 -25.63
CA ALA A 151 -31.83 -3.48 -25.14
C ALA A 151 -32.74 -2.80 -26.18
N VAL A 152 -32.20 -1.86 -26.96
CA VAL A 152 -32.94 -1.19 -28.05
C VAL A 152 -33.17 -2.13 -29.24
N ARG A 153 -32.24 -3.06 -29.49
CA ARG A 153 -32.31 -4.00 -30.62
C ARG A 153 -33.31 -5.14 -30.39
N GLU A 154 -33.46 -5.62 -29.16
CA GLU A 154 -34.50 -6.61 -28.79
C GLU A 154 -35.92 -6.03 -28.90
N ASP A 155 -36.13 -4.77 -28.52
CA ASP A 155 -37.45 -4.12 -28.60
C ASP A 155 -37.91 -3.90 -30.05
N THR A 156 -36.97 -3.58 -30.96
CA THR A 156 -37.28 -3.38 -32.39
C THR A 156 -37.54 -4.67 -33.17
N THR A 157 -37.06 -5.83 -32.69
CA THR A 157 -37.33 -7.13 -33.34
C THR A 157 -38.61 -7.81 -32.85
N SER A 158 -39.19 -7.37 -31.73
CA SER A 158 -40.47 -7.87 -31.21
C SER A 158 -41.71 -7.19 -31.80
N MET A 159 -41.55 -6.13 -32.61
CA MET A 159 -42.65 -5.36 -33.21
C MET A 159 -42.82 -5.57 -34.74
N GLY A 160 -42.06 -6.50 -35.34
CA GLY A 160 -42.09 -6.82 -36.77
C GLY A 160 -42.92 -8.06 -37.10
#